data_AF-A0A930FFG9-F1
#
_entry.id   AF-A0A930FFG9-F1
#
_cell.length_a   1.000
_cell.length_b   1.000
_cell.length_c   1.000
_cell.angle_alpha   90.00
_cell.angle_beta   90.00
_cell.angle_gamma   90.00
#
_symmetry.space_group_name_H-M   'P 1'
#
loop_
_entity.id
_entity.type
_entity.pdbx_description
1 polymer ?
#
loop_
_entity_poly.entity_id
_entity_poly.type
_entity_poly.pdbx_seq_one_letter_code
_entity_poly.pdbx_strand_id
1 'polypeptide(L)'
;MEIEEKIKEDVKRSIETKKKDAISPSLVNKWLFSFAPQLQGKMRISIMLACFGESLKFTSYFFAAYVATAVITNHIDLQKIYLYGGLTLLALALQCTLTCLSSVKSHRISFEILRSIREKLSEKLERVPLGYVTSTPIGYYKALIVDRVGSLEDWIAHVMPELPSRLLHPILATILLFVVDYRLGLACFVSVPFIILGFIIMYHNSDERMYTWLNSNQDLNARIVEY
;
A
#
# COMPACT_ATOMS: atom_id res chain seq x y z
N MET A 1 11.00 -18.97 34.63
CA MET A 1 10.54 -20.15 33.85
C MET A 1 9.05 -20.07 33.55
N GLU A 2 8.16 -19.98 34.54
CA GLU A 2 6.70 -20.01 34.32
C GLU A 2 6.14 -18.86 33.45
N ILE A 3 6.73 -17.66 33.55
CA ILE A 3 6.31 -16.48 32.76
C ILE A 3 6.77 -16.59 31.29
N GLU A 4 7.97 -17.11 31.04
CA GLU A 4 8.50 -17.28 29.67
C GLU A 4 7.76 -18.36 28.89
N GLU A 5 7.38 -19.46 29.54
CA GLU A 5 6.55 -20.50 28.90
C GLU A 5 5.16 -19.97 28.55
N LYS A 6 4.53 -19.21 29.46
CA LYS A 6 3.23 -18.60 29.22
C LYS A 6 3.26 -17.60 28.05
N ILE A 7 4.33 -16.78 27.95
CA ILE A 7 4.51 -15.86 26.82
C ILE A 7 4.66 -16.64 25.50
N LYS A 8 5.45 -17.72 25.47
CA LYS A 8 5.63 -18.55 24.26
C LYS A 8 4.32 -19.21 23.82
N GLU A 9 3.51 -19.65 24.77
CA GLU A 9 2.22 -20.27 24.51
C GLU A 9 1.19 -19.26 23.96
N ASP A 10 1.14 -18.05 24.55
CA ASP A 10 0.29 -16.96 24.07
C ASP A 10 0.73 -16.45 22.68
N VAL A 11 2.03 -16.36 22.41
CA VAL A 11 2.59 -16.06 21.08
C VAL A 11 2.18 -17.14 20.06
N LYS A 12 2.27 -18.41 20.43
CA LYS A 12 1.89 -19.50 19.53
C LYS A 12 0.40 -19.48 19.21
N ARG A 13 -0.43 -19.27 20.23
CA ARG A 13 -1.89 -19.18 20.10
C ARG A 13 -2.31 -18.01 19.21
N SER A 14 -1.65 -16.88 19.35
CA SER A 14 -1.94 -15.69 18.55
C SER A 14 -1.52 -15.83 17.08
N ILE A 15 -0.37 -16.48 16.82
CA ILE A 15 0.08 -16.80 15.47
C ILE A 15 -0.92 -17.76 14.80
N GLU A 16 -1.41 -18.77 15.53
CA GLU A 16 -2.41 -19.72 15.02
C GLU A 16 -3.75 -19.02 14.70
N THR A 17 -4.21 -18.10 15.53
CA THR A 17 -5.43 -17.32 15.25
C THR A 17 -5.25 -16.39 14.05
N LYS A 18 -4.13 -15.66 13.99
CA LYS A 18 -3.80 -14.77 12.86
C LYS A 18 -3.73 -15.53 11.52
N LYS A 19 -3.20 -16.75 11.53
CA LYS A 19 -3.13 -17.62 10.34
C LYS A 19 -4.52 -18.13 9.92
N LYS A 20 -5.38 -18.45 10.88
CA LYS A 20 -6.75 -18.92 10.64
C LYS A 20 -7.65 -17.82 10.07
N ASP A 21 -7.45 -16.59 10.50
CA ASP A 21 -8.25 -15.42 10.11
C ASP A 21 -7.61 -14.60 8.98
N ALA A 22 -6.69 -15.20 8.20
CA ALA A 22 -6.03 -14.51 7.10
C ALA A 22 -7.02 -14.23 5.96
N ILE A 23 -7.54 -13.01 5.90
CA ILE A 23 -8.48 -12.57 4.86
C ILE A 23 -7.71 -12.17 3.60
N SER A 24 -8.14 -12.66 2.44
CA SER A 24 -7.52 -12.29 1.16
C SER A 24 -7.80 -10.82 0.78
N PRO A 25 -6.84 -10.10 0.16
CA PRO A 25 -7.03 -8.71 -0.26
C PRO A 25 -8.20 -8.51 -1.24
N SER A 26 -8.50 -9.52 -2.06
CA SER A 26 -9.61 -9.49 -3.02
C SER A 26 -10.98 -9.55 -2.32
N LEU A 27 -11.09 -10.30 -1.22
CA LEU A 27 -12.30 -10.31 -0.39
C LEU A 27 -12.52 -8.95 0.28
N VAL A 28 -11.47 -8.33 0.80
CA VAL A 28 -11.55 -7.00 1.44
C VAL A 28 -12.05 -5.96 0.44
N ASN A 29 -11.49 -5.93 -0.77
CA ASN A 29 -11.94 -5.00 -1.80
C ASN A 29 -13.40 -5.24 -2.19
N LYS A 30 -13.81 -6.51 -2.37
CA LYS A 30 -15.21 -6.85 -2.69
C LYS A 30 -16.15 -6.43 -1.57
N TRP A 31 -15.74 -6.60 -0.31
CA TRP A 31 -16.49 -6.17 0.86
C TRP A 31 -16.60 -4.63 0.91
N LEU A 32 -15.52 -3.89 0.72
CA LEU A 32 -15.53 -2.42 0.70
C LEU A 32 -16.47 -1.86 -0.38
N PHE A 33 -16.40 -2.37 -1.61
CA PHE A 33 -17.29 -1.93 -2.69
C PHE A 33 -18.74 -2.42 -2.53
N SER A 34 -19.03 -3.36 -1.64
CA SER A 34 -20.43 -3.68 -1.29
C SER A 34 -21.13 -2.53 -0.56
N PHE A 35 -20.38 -1.63 0.08
CA PHE A 35 -20.93 -0.42 0.69
C PHE A 35 -21.24 0.67 -0.33
N ALA A 36 -20.44 0.78 -1.40
CA ALA A 36 -20.62 1.78 -2.44
C ALA A 36 -20.26 1.25 -3.85
N PRO A 37 -21.13 0.43 -4.48
CA PRO A 37 -20.83 -0.23 -5.75
C PRO A 37 -20.66 0.76 -6.92
N GLN A 38 -21.39 1.89 -6.89
CA GLN A 38 -21.28 2.97 -7.88
C GLN A 38 -19.88 3.61 -7.97
N LEU A 39 -19.06 3.49 -6.92
CA LEU A 39 -17.71 4.07 -6.88
C LEU A 39 -16.64 3.16 -7.49
N GLN A 40 -16.94 1.87 -7.67
CA GLN A 40 -15.98 0.91 -8.23
C GLN A 40 -15.52 1.32 -9.64
N GLY A 41 -16.44 1.83 -10.46
CA GLY A 41 -16.12 2.35 -11.80
C GLY A 41 -15.20 3.58 -11.74
N LYS A 42 -15.48 4.51 -10.83
CA LYS A 42 -14.64 5.71 -10.63
C LYS A 42 -13.24 5.35 -10.12
N MET A 43 -13.12 4.35 -9.26
CA MET A 43 -11.84 3.85 -8.76
C MET A 43 -11.01 3.21 -9.89
N ARG A 44 -11.64 2.43 -10.77
CA ARG A 44 -10.95 1.86 -11.95
C ARG A 44 -10.35 2.95 -12.85
N ILE A 45 -11.09 4.04 -13.08
CA ILE A 45 -10.59 5.19 -13.85
C ILE A 45 -9.38 5.82 -13.14
N SER A 46 -9.44 5.96 -11.81
CA SER A 46 -8.30 6.46 -11.02
C SER A 46 -7.06 5.59 -11.22
N ILE A 47 -7.21 4.27 -11.09
CA ILE A 47 -6.12 3.31 -11.27
C ILE A 47 -5.54 3.40 -12.69
N MET A 48 -6.39 3.44 -13.72
CA MET A 48 -5.95 3.57 -15.11
C MET A 48 -5.15 4.87 -15.33
N LEU A 49 -5.61 5.97 -14.74
CA LEU A 49 -4.93 7.27 -14.87
C LEU A 49 -3.56 7.25 -14.17
N ALA A 50 -3.46 6.62 -13.00
CA ALA A 50 -2.20 6.44 -12.28
C ALA A 50 -1.23 5.54 -13.07
N CYS A 51 -1.71 4.41 -13.61
CA CYS A 51 -0.89 3.51 -14.43
C CYS A 51 -0.36 4.20 -15.69
N PHE A 52 -1.20 4.99 -16.37
CA PHE A 52 -0.79 5.74 -17.54
C PHE A 52 0.22 6.84 -17.19
N GLY A 53 -0.01 7.60 -16.12
CA GLY A 53 0.93 8.59 -15.60
C GLY A 53 2.28 7.96 -15.27
N GLU A 54 2.30 6.87 -14.51
CA GLU A 54 3.53 6.15 -14.16
C GLU A 54 4.30 5.63 -15.39
N SER A 55 3.61 5.25 -16.47
CA SER A 55 4.26 4.81 -17.71
C SER A 55 5.04 5.93 -18.41
N LEU A 56 4.59 7.19 -18.30
CA LEU A 56 5.28 8.33 -18.90
C LEU A 56 6.66 8.60 -18.29
N LYS A 57 6.92 8.14 -17.05
CA LYS A 57 8.25 8.24 -16.42
C LYS A 57 9.31 7.49 -17.20
N PHE A 58 8.95 6.48 -17.99
CA PHE A 58 9.92 5.76 -18.82
C PHE A 58 10.62 6.66 -19.83
N THR A 59 10.01 7.76 -20.24
CA THR A 59 10.62 8.77 -21.12
C THR A 59 11.96 9.27 -20.56
N SER A 60 12.08 9.43 -19.24
CA SER A 60 13.33 9.88 -18.62
C SER A 60 14.44 8.84 -18.68
N TYR A 61 14.11 7.55 -18.61
CA TYR A 61 15.09 6.48 -18.79
C TYR A 61 15.61 6.43 -20.23
N PHE A 62 14.73 6.60 -21.23
CA PHE A 62 15.15 6.67 -22.63
C PHE A 62 16.03 7.88 -22.90
N PHE A 63 15.69 9.05 -22.32
CA PHE A 63 16.52 10.24 -22.43
C PHE A 63 17.91 10.03 -21.81
N ALA A 64 17.98 9.45 -20.61
CA ALA A 64 19.25 9.12 -19.96
C ALA A 64 20.10 8.13 -20.80
N ALA A 65 19.48 7.10 -21.36
CA ALA A 65 20.15 6.13 -22.24
C ALA A 65 20.68 6.79 -23.54
N TYR A 66 19.90 7.70 -24.13
CA TYR A 66 20.32 8.46 -25.31
C TYR A 66 21.53 9.34 -25.01
N VAL A 67 21.48 10.12 -23.91
CA VAL A 67 22.59 10.98 -23.50
C VAL A 67 23.84 10.16 -23.20
N ALA A 68 23.72 9.03 -22.49
CA ALA A 68 24.84 8.13 -22.23
C ALA A 68 25.48 7.63 -23.53
N THR A 69 24.67 7.24 -24.52
CA THR A 69 25.17 6.77 -25.82
C THR A 69 25.86 7.88 -26.61
N ALA A 70 25.30 9.10 -26.61
CA ALA A 70 25.89 10.25 -27.28
C ALA A 70 27.25 10.64 -26.68
N VAL A 71 27.41 10.52 -25.36
CA VAL A 71 28.68 10.76 -24.66
C VAL A 71 29.70 9.67 -24.98
N ILE A 72 29.31 8.38 -24.92
CA ILE A 72 30.21 7.25 -25.21
C ILE A 72 30.72 7.29 -26.65
N THR A 73 29.86 7.66 -27.59
CA THR A 73 30.20 7.73 -29.02
C THR A 73 30.90 9.05 -29.41
N ASN A 74 31.08 9.99 -28.47
CA ASN A 74 31.59 11.35 -28.70
C ASN A 74 30.85 12.12 -29.81
N HIS A 75 29.61 11.74 -30.12
CA HIS A 75 28.75 12.39 -31.10
C HIS A 75 27.60 13.10 -30.39
N ILE A 76 27.88 14.31 -29.90
CA ILE A 76 26.93 15.12 -29.13
C ILE A 76 26.18 16.06 -30.08
N ASP A 77 24.94 15.71 -30.40
CA ASP A 77 24.01 16.57 -31.12
C ASP A 77 23.17 17.38 -30.13
N LEU A 78 23.56 18.63 -29.89
CA LEU A 78 22.90 19.52 -28.93
C LEU A 78 21.42 19.75 -29.26
N GLN A 79 21.06 19.83 -30.54
CA GLN A 79 19.68 20.08 -30.95
C GLN A 79 18.75 18.93 -30.53
N LYS A 80 19.19 17.68 -30.72
CA LYS A 80 18.45 16.50 -30.28
C LYS A 80 18.37 16.39 -28.76
N ILE A 81 19.43 16.79 -28.05
CA ILE A 81 19.43 16.79 -26.58
C ILE A 81 18.39 17.77 -26.03
N TYR A 82 18.32 18.99 -26.56
CA TYR A 82 17.29 19.95 -26.14
C TYR A 82 15.88 19.47 -26.49
N LEU A 83 15.70 18.84 -27.65
CA LEU A 83 14.40 18.30 -28.07
C LEU A 83 13.93 17.15 -27.18
N TYR A 84 14.77 16.12 -26.97
CA TYR A 84 14.41 14.98 -26.11
C TYR A 84 14.34 15.36 -24.63
N GLY A 85 15.18 16.30 -24.19
CA GLY A 85 15.12 16.85 -22.84
C GLY A 85 13.82 17.62 -22.61
N GLY A 86 13.42 18.49 -23.54
CA GLY A 86 12.14 19.20 -23.50
C GLY A 86 10.94 18.24 -23.51
N LEU A 87 10.97 17.22 -24.36
CA LEU A 87 9.92 16.18 -24.39
C LEU A 87 9.83 15.41 -23.06
N THR A 88 10.97 15.09 -22.45
CA THR A 88 11.04 14.42 -21.15
C THR A 88 10.45 15.30 -20.04
N LEU A 89 10.77 16.59 -20.03
CA LEU A 89 10.21 17.53 -19.07
C LEU A 89 8.69 17.66 -19.22
N LEU A 90 8.20 17.74 -20.47
CA LEU A 90 6.76 17.75 -20.74
C LEU A 90 6.07 16.45 -20.30
N ALA A 91 6.70 15.29 -20.56
CA ALA A 91 6.19 14.00 -20.14
C ALA A 91 6.13 13.87 -18.62
N LEU A 92 7.14 14.38 -17.90
CA LEU A 92 7.16 14.41 -16.42
C LEU A 92 6.12 15.38 -15.85
N ALA A 93 5.92 16.55 -16.47
CA ALA A 93 4.86 17.47 -16.07
C ALA A 93 3.47 16.83 -16.25
N LEU A 94 3.24 16.19 -17.40
CA LEU A 94 2.00 15.47 -17.67
C LEU A 94 1.80 14.31 -16.69
N GLN A 95 2.86 13.54 -16.41
CA GLN A 95 2.82 12.48 -15.40
C GLN A 95 2.41 13.03 -14.02
N CYS A 96 3.05 14.10 -13.56
CA CYS A 96 2.75 14.71 -12.26
C CYS A 96 1.27 15.12 -12.16
N THR A 97 0.73 15.76 -13.20
CA THR A 97 -0.68 16.19 -13.21
C THR A 97 -1.65 15.00 -13.21
N LEU A 98 -1.38 13.95 -13.99
CA LEU A 98 -2.22 12.74 -14.05
C LEU A 98 -2.22 11.98 -12.72
N THR A 99 -1.05 11.80 -12.11
CA THR A 99 -0.93 11.11 -10.82
C THR A 99 -1.57 11.92 -9.70
N CYS A 100 -1.40 13.24 -9.69
CA CYS A 100 -2.09 14.14 -8.76
C CYS A 100 -3.61 14.04 -8.90
N LEU A 101 -4.13 14.08 -10.14
CA LEU A 101 -5.56 13.95 -10.39
C LEU A 101 -6.10 12.58 -9.97
N SER A 102 -5.33 11.51 -10.16
CA SER A 102 -5.68 10.18 -9.66
C SER A 102 -5.74 10.16 -8.13
N SER A 103 -4.74 10.71 -7.45
CA SER A 103 -4.71 10.78 -5.98
C SER A 103 -5.93 11.53 -5.42
N VAL A 104 -6.26 12.70 -5.98
CA VAL A 104 -7.43 13.48 -5.56
C VAL A 104 -8.74 12.70 -5.77
N LYS A 105 -8.88 12.01 -6.92
CA LYS A 105 -10.07 11.17 -7.18
C LYS A 105 -10.17 10.02 -6.18
N SER A 106 -9.06 9.38 -5.85
CA SER A 106 -9.02 8.28 -4.89
C SER A 106 -9.40 8.71 -3.48
N HIS A 107 -8.88 9.84 -2.99
CA HIS A 107 -9.29 10.39 -1.68
C HIS A 107 -10.79 10.69 -1.63
N ARG A 108 -11.36 11.30 -2.68
CA ARG A 108 -12.81 11.54 -2.75
C ARG A 108 -13.61 10.24 -2.67
N ILE A 109 -13.16 9.19 -3.36
CA ILE A 109 -13.80 7.87 -3.31
C ILE A 109 -13.68 7.27 -1.90
N SER A 110 -12.50 7.38 -1.29
CA SER A 110 -12.23 6.90 0.07
C SER A 110 -13.17 7.53 1.09
N PHE A 111 -13.27 8.86 1.11
CA PHE A 111 -14.17 9.56 2.04
C PHE A 111 -15.64 9.20 1.86
N GLU A 112 -16.09 8.98 0.62
CA GLU A 112 -17.47 8.56 0.35
C GLU A 112 -17.73 7.13 0.85
N ILE A 113 -16.78 6.20 0.68
CA ILE A 113 -16.89 4.84 1.22
C ILE A 113 -16.90 4.88 2.75
N LEU A 114 -16.00 5.65 3.37
CA LEU A 114 -15.93 5.82 4.82
C LEU A 114 -17.23 6.40 5.38
N ARG A 115 -17.82 7.39 4.71
CA ARG A 115 -19.13 7.94 5.06
C ARG A 115 -20.20 6.85 5.07
N SER A 116 -20.31 6.08 3.99
CA SER A 116 -21.31 5.00 3.89
C SER A 116 -21.13 3.93 4.97
N ILE A 117 -19.89 3.58 5.30
CA ILE A 117 -19.59 2.63 6.38
C ILE A 117 -20.04 3.21 7.73
N ARG A 118 -19.75 4.48 8.01
CA ARG A 118 -20.16 5.15 9.25
C ARG A 118 -21.68 5.25 9.37
N GLU A 119 -22.39 5.57 8.29
CA GLU A 119 -23.86 5.59 8.25
C GLU A 119 -24.45 4.21 8.59
N LYS A 120 -24.00 3.14 7.93
CA LYS A 120 -24.49 1.78 8.21
C LYS A 120 -24.13 1.28 9.62
N LEU A 121 -22.97 1.68 10.16
CA LEU A 121 -22.59 1.35 11.54
C LEU A 121 -23.53 2.04 12.53
N SER A 122 -23.85 3.31 12.32
CA SER A 122 -24.82 4.05 13.15
C SER A 122 -26.22 3.43 13.09
N GLU A 123 -26.74 3.12 11.90
CA GLU A 123 -28.03 2.43 11.74
C GLU A 123 -28.04 1.05 12.43
N LYS A 124 -26.91 0.33 12.39
CA LYS A 124 -26.80 -0.96 13.06
C LYS A 124 -26.83 -0.79 14.57
N LEU A 125 -26.16 0.22 15.12
CA LEU A 125 -26.13 0.50 16.55
C LEU A 125 -27.52 0.82 17.12
N GLU A 126 -28.38 1.50 16.36
CA GLU A 126 -29.77 1.77 16.76
C GLU A 126 -30.63 0.50 16.91
N ARG A 127 -30.28 -0.57 16.18
CA ARG A 127 -31.05 -1.83 16.15
C ARG A 127 -30.50 -2.90 17.09
N VAL A 128 -29.39 -2.66 17.77
CA VAL A 128 -28.77 -3.63 18.68
C VAL A 128 -29.48 -3.57 20.04
N PRO A 129 -29.83 -4.72 20.65
CA PRO A 129 -30.53 -4.74 21.94
C PRO A 129 -29.70 -4.03 23.01
N LEU A 130 -30.37 -3.20 23.83
CA LEU A 130 -29.72 -2.35 24.82
C LEU A 130 -28.76 -3.12 25.73
N GLY A 131 -29.13 -4.33 26.15
CA GLY A 131 -28.30 -5.17 27.02
C GLY A 131 -26.89 -5.49 26.47
N TYR A 132 -26.73 -5.53 25.14
CA TYR A 132 -25.43 -5.72 24.50
C TYR A 132 -24.62 -4.40 24.38
N VAL A 133 -25.32 -3.29 24.21
CA VAL A 133 -24.70 -1.95 24.17
C VAL A 133 -24.21 -1.55 25.56
N THR A 134 -24.95 -1.87 26.61
CA THR A 134 -24.57 -1.55 28.00
C THR A 134 -23.43 -2.44 28.52
N SER A 135 -23.28 -3.66 28.00
CA SER A 135 -22.17 -4.55 28.35
C SER A 135 -20.83 -4.15 27.71
N THR A 136 -20.85 -3.27 26.72
CA THR A 136 -19.66 -2.88 25.96
C THR A 136 -19.28 -1.42 26.29
N PRO A 137 -18.03 -1.11 26.66
CA PRO A 137 -17.63 0.27 26.94
C PRO A 137 -17.87 1.21 25.76
N ILE A 138 -18.43 2.40 26.01
CA ILE A 138 -18.71 3.39 24.94
C ILE A 138 -17.46 3.77 24.13
N GLY A 139 -16.28 3.74 24.78
CA GLY A 139 -14.99 3.98 24.13
C GLY A 139 -14.67 2.99 23.03
N TYR A 140 -15.14 1.74 23.11
CA TYR A 140 -14.96 0.73 22.07
C TYR A 140 -15.68 1.14 20.78
N TYR A 141 -16.93 1.60 20.87
CA TYR A 141 -17.70 2.02 19.70
C TYR A 141 -17.09 3.26 19.05
N LYS A 142 -16.63 4.24 19.85
CA LYS A 142 -15.91 5.40 19.33
C LYS A 142 -14.65 4.98 18.57
N ALA A 143 -13.83 4.12 19.16
CA ALA A 143 -12.61 3.63 18.53
C ALA A 143 -12.91 2.82 17.26
N LEU A 144 -13.99 2.05 17.24
CA LEU A 144 -14.41 1.30 16.05
C LEU A 144 -14.85 2.23 14.91
N ILE A 145 -15.75 3.18 15.18
CA ILE A 145 -16.35 4.04 14.14
C ILE A 145 -15.38 5.11 13.64
N VAL A 146 -14.53 5.63 14.52
CA VAL A 146 -13.59 6.70 14.18
C VAL A 146 -12.27 6.09 13.72
N ASP A 147 -11.60 5.34 14.58
CA ASP A 147 -10.21 4.93 14.35
C ASP A 147 -10.14 3.74 13.38
N ARG A 148 -10.96 2.70 13.56
CA ARG A 148 -10.91 1.52 12.67
C ARG A 148 -11.44 1.84 11.28
N VAL A 149 -12.56 2.56 11.17
CA VAL A 149 -13.04 3.01 9.84
C VAL A 149 -12.07 4.03 9.23
N GLY A 150 -11.49 4.92 10.02
CA GLY A 150 -10.46 5.85 9.57
C GLY A 150 -9.24 5.14 8.99
N SER A 151 -8.79 4.04 9.61
CA SER A 151 -7.65 3.26 9.10
C SER A 151 -7.88 2.63 7.71
N LEU A 152 -9.14 2.50 7.27
CA LEU A 152 -9.45 2.06 5.91
C LEU A 152 -9.17 3.15 4.87
N GLU A 153 -9.08 4.42 5.28
CA GLU A 153 -8.83 5.54 4.37
C GLU A 153 -7.54 5.35 3.61
N ASP A 154 -6.44 5.11 4.31
CA ASP A 154 -5.11 4.94 3.71
C ASP A 154 -5.08 3.80 2.70
N TRP A 155 -5.76 2.70 3.02
CA TRP A 155 -5.86 1.55 2.13
C TRP A 155 -6.59 1.88 0.83
N ILE A 156 -7.72 2.59 0.92
CA ILE A 156 -8.56 2.92 -0.25
C ILE A 156 -7.96 4.08 -1.04
N ALA A 157 -7.48 5.12 -0.36
CA ALA A 157 -6.99 6.35 -0.96
C ALA A 157 -5.62 6.16 -1.63
N HIS A 158 -4.69 5.47 -0.96
CA HIS A 158 -3.31 5.33 -1.43
C HIS A 158 -3.02 3.93 -1.95
N VAL A 159 -3.29 2.88 -1.16
CA VAL A 159 -2.83 1.55 -1.54
C VAL A 159 -3.53 1.03 -2.80
N MET A 160 -4.84 1.22 -2.90
CA MET A 160 -5.61 0.78 -4.08
C MET A 160 -5.14 1.38 -5.43
N PRO A 161 -4.91 2.70 -5.57
CA PRO A 161 -4.40 3.28 -6.82
C PRO A 161 -2.87 3.23 -6.97
N GLU A 162 -2.11 3.35 -5.88
CA GLU A 162 -0.65 3.44 -5.95
C GLU A 162 0.00 2.07 -6.09
N LEU A 163 -0.54 1.02 -5.46
CA LEU A 163 0.07 -0.31 -5.54
C LEU A 163 0.11 -0.83 -6.99
N PRO A 164 -1.00 -0.82 -7.77
CA PRO A 164 -0.96 -1.30 -9.15
C PRO A 164 -0.04 -0.45 -10.04
N SER A 165 -0.06 0.87 -9.88
CA SER A 165 0.72 1.79 -10.71
C SER A 165 2.22 1.76 -10.37
N ARG A 166 2.58 1.56 -9.10
CA ARG A 166 3.97 1.35 -8.68
C ARG A 166 4.51 -0.02 -9.08
N LEU A 167 3.70 -1.08 -9.04
CA LEU A 167 4.11 -2.41 -9.52
C LEU A 167 4.31 -2.44 -11.04
N LEU A 168 3.64 -1.56 -11.77
CA LEU A 168 3.80 -1.43 -13.22
C LEU A 168 5.25 -1.07 -13.61
N HIS A 169 5.95 -0.29 -12.79
CA HIS A 169 7.36 0.08 -13.02
C HIS A 169 8.32 -1.11 -13.12
N PRO A 170 8.50 -1.95 -12.08
CA PRO A 170 9.40 -3.09 -12.15
C PRO A 170 8.96 -4.10 -13.22
N ILE A 171 7.66 -4.25 -13.48
CA ILE A 171 7.14 -5.12 -14.54
C ILE A 171 7.58 -4.61 -15.92
N LEU A 172 7.31 -3.34 -16.23
CA LEU A 172 7.71 -2.74 -17.50
C LEU A 172 9.24 -2.71 -17.67
N ALA A 173 9.97 -2.37 -16.60
CA ALA A 173 11.44 -2.36 -16.64
C ALA A 173 12.00 -3.76 -16.94
N THR A 174 11.43 -4.81 -16.33
CA THR A 174 11.83 -6.20 -16.59
C THR A 174 11.54 -6.58 -18.04
N ILE A 175 10.34 -6.28 -18.55
CA ILE A 175 9.98 -6.54 -19.95
C ILE A 175 10.94 -5.82 -20.91
N LEU A 176 11.23 -4.54 -20.65
CA LEU A 176 12.12 -3.72 -21.46
C LEU A 176 13.54 -4.30 -21.48
N LEU A 177 14.07 -4.72 -20.32
CA LEU A 177 15.37 -5.39 -20.24
C LEU A 177 15.40 -6.69 -21.03
N PHE A 178 14.35 -7.52 -20.96
CA PHE A 178 14.25 -8.75 -21.75
C PHE A 178 14.27 -8.50 -23.26
N VAL A 179 13.61 -7.43 -23.71
CA VAL A 179 13.57 -7.04 -25.13
C VAL A 179 14.94 -6.53 -25.59
N VAL A 180 15.65 -5.77 -24.75
CA VAL A 180 16.99 -5.24 -25.05
C VAL A 180 18.05 -6.35 -25.04
N ASP A 181 18.09 -7.15 -23.97
CA ASP A 181 18.97 -8.31 -23.83
C ASP A 181 18.41 -9.29 -22.79
N TYR A 182 18.05 -10.50 -23.24
CA TYR A 182 17.53 -11.55 -22.37
C TYR A 182 18.49 -11.93 -21.23
N ARG A 183 19.80 -11.73 -21.39
CA ARG A 183 20.81 -12.01 -20.36
C ARG A 183 20.71 -11.00 -19.21
N LEU A 184 20.49 -9.73 -19.51
CA LEU A 184 20.25 -8.68 -18.51
C LEU A 184 18.90 -8.89 -17.82
N GLY A 185 17.88 -9.33 -18.56
CA GLY A 185 16.58 -9.71 -18.00
C GLY A 185 16.70 -10.84 -16.97
N LEU A 186 17.45 -11.90 -17.28
CA LEU A 186 17.73 -13.00 -16.34
C LEU A 186 18.57 -12.56 -15.13
N ALA A 187 19.53 -11.65 -15.33
CA ALA A 187 20.32 -11.11 -14.23
C ALA A 187 19.46 -10.35 -13.21
N CYS A 188 18.39 -9.67 -13.65
CA CYS A 188 17.44 -9.01 -12.75
C CYS A 188 16.77 -10.00 -11.77
N PHE A 189 16.44 -11.21 -12.23
CA PHE A 189 15.84 -12.25 -11.39
C PHE A 189 16.76 -12.76 -10.30
N VAL A 190 18.08 -12.60 -10.43
CA VAL A 190 19.03 -12.96 -9.36
C VAL A 190 18.78 -12.13 -8.11
N SER A 191 18.29 -10.89 -8.23
CA SER A 191 17.97 -10.04 -7.07
C SER A 191 16.75 -10.53 -6.26
N VAL A 192 15.80 -11.21 -6.90
CA VAL A 192 14.55 -11.69 -6.27
C VAL A 192 14.80 -12.64 -5.09
N PRO A 193 15.61 -13.71 -5.21
CA PRO A 193 15.89 -14.59 -4.07
C PRO A 193 16.63 -13.86 -2.94
N PHE A 194 17.51 -12.90 -3.24
CA PHE A 194 18.15 -12.08 -2.18
C PHE A 194 17.13 -11.24 -1.43
N ILE A 195 16.19 -10.62 -2.14
CA ILE A 195 15.09 -9.84 -1.54
C ILE A 195 14.21 -10.76 -0.68
N ILE A 196 13.82 -11.92 -1.20
CA ILE A 196 13.01 -12.91 -0.47
C ILE A 196 13.75 -13.38 0.79
N LEU A 197 15.04 -13.70 0.69
CA LEU A 197 15.85 -14.11 1.83
C LEU A 197 15.93 -12.99 2.89
N GLY A 198 16.14 -11.74 2.46
CA GLY A 198 16.10 -10.57 3.33
C GLY A 198 14.76 -10.43 4.05
N PHE A 199 13.64 -10.61 3.34
CA PHE A 199 12.31 -10.61 3.96
C PHE A 199 12.11 -11.76 4.95
N ILE A 200 12.55 -12.98 4.61
CA ILE A 200 12.46 -14.13 5.52
C ILE A 200 13.22 -13.83 6.81
N ILE A 201 14.44 -13.29 6.71
CA ILE A 201 15.26 -12.93 7.87
C ILE A 201 14.62 -11.79 8.67
N MET A 202 14.10 -10.77 8.00
CA MET A 202 13.47 -9.61 8.67
C MET A 202 12.20 -10.00 9.44
N TYR A 203 11.35 -10.83 8.82
CA TYR A 203 10.14 -11.37 9.43
C TYR A 203 10.39 -12.56 10.34
N HIS A 204 11.61 -13.11 10.35
CA HIS A 204 11.97 -14.17 11.28
C HIS A 204 11.77 -13.68 12.71
N ASN A 205 10.90 -14.38 13.42
CA ASN A 205 10.55 -14.11 14.81
C ASN A 205 9.95 -12.70 15.06
N SER A 206 9.41 -12.04 14.03
CA SER A 206 8.86 -10.68 14.19
C SER A 206 7.66 -10.62 15.13
N ASP A 207 6.86 -11.69 15.17
CA ASP A 207 5.69 -11.76 16.06
C ASP A 207 6.14 -11.80 17.53
N GLU A 208 7.11 -12.65 17.91
CA GLU A 208 7.64 -12.70 19.28
C GLU A 208 8.22 -11.33 19.71
N ARG A 209 9.02 -10.68 18.85
CA ARG A 209 9.55 -9.33 19.13
C ARG A 209 8.43 -8.31 19.34
N MET A 210 7.36 -8.38 18.53
CA MET A 210 6.20 -7.49 18.67
C MET A 210 5.48 -7.74 20.00
N TYR A 211 5.31 -9.00 20.41
CA TYR A 211 4.72 -9.35 21.70
C TYR A 211 5.51 -8.78 22.88
N THR A 212 6.83 -8.95 22.88
CA THR A 212 7.68 -8.36 23.91
C THR A 212 7.56 -6.84 23.93
N TRP A 213 7.59 -6.20 22.76
CA TRP A 213 7.45 -4.75 22.64
C TRP A 213 6.11 -4.24 23.19
N LEU A 214 4.99 -4.90 22.85
CA LEU A 214 3.67 -4.54 23.35
C LEU A 214 3.58 -4.69 24.87
N ASN A 215 4.08 -5.80 25.41
CA ASN A 215 4.05 -6.05 26.86
C ASN A 215 4.89 -5.03 27.63
N SER A 216 6.10 -4.70 27.14
CA SER A 216 6.93 -3.66 27.73
C SER A 216 6.28 -2.27 27.65
N ASN A 217 5.59 -1.94 26.55
CA ASN A 217 4.85 -0.68 26.44
C ASN A 217 3.66 -0.62 27.42
N GLN A 218 2.98 -1.74 27.66
CA GLN A 218 1.90 -1.81 28.64
C GLN A 218 2.42 -1.63 30.07
N ASP A 219 3.55 -2.27 30.42
CA ASP A 219 4.19 -2.08 31.73
C ASP A 219 4.64 -0.62 31.95
N LEU A 220 5.24 -0.01 30.92
CA LEU A 220 5.61 1.41 30.97
C LEU A 220 4.40 2.32 31.14
N ASN A 221 3.33 2.12 30.38
CA ASN A 221 2.12 2.92 30.49
C ASN A 221 1.44 2.76 31.87
N ALA A 222 1.44 1.55 32.44
CA ALA A 222 0.91 1.32 33.78
C ALA A 222 1.67 2.13 34.83
N ARG A 223 3.00 2.10 34.79
CA ARG A 223 3.86 2.87 35.69
C ARG A 223 3.69 4.38 35.53
N ILE A 224 3.53 4.89 34.30
CA ILE A 224 3.31 6.32 34.05
C ILE A 224 2.00 6.80 34.68
N VAL A 225 0.95 5.98 34.68
CA VAL A 225 -0.34 6.35 35.30
C VAL A 225 -0.27 6.35 36.82
N GLU A 226 0.67 5.62 37.42
CA GLU A 226 0.90 5.57 38.86
C GLU A 226 1.66 6.79 39.42
N TYR A 227 2.30 7.58 38.56
CA TYR A 227 3.04 8.82 38.91
C TYR A 227 2.29 10.08 38.49
#